data_AF-A0A199VCV6-F1
#
_entry.id   AF-A0A199VCV6-F1
#
_cell.length_a   1.000
_cell.length_b   1.000
_cell.length_c   1.000
_cell.angle_alpha   90.00
_cell.angle_beta   90.00
_cell.angle_gamma   90.00
#
_symmetry.space_group_name_H-M   'P 1'
#
loop_
_entity.id
_entity.type
_entity.pdbx_description
1 polymer ?
#
loop_
_entity_poly.entity_id
_entity_poly.type
_entity_poly.pdbx_seq_one_letter_code
_entity_poly.pdbx_strand_id
1 'polypeptide(L)'
;MANSDADKLMIKADKLTKLSFTRWNADWKTATSLYEQAAVAYRFRKDNEKAKEAFEKASKGQEMISSPWDAAKHMESAAGLAKELGRWNEVSDFYRRASELYRECGRAQPASDALAKDEAVRLYTEACEILEEDGKEQMAFDLYRTAASVYVKLERYTDAATFHLRLGVAADKCNAVNSQCKAYLSAIIIYLYAHDFQQAQKCYNDCSQIEAFLNSDQNGCAMKLLSAYEEGDAEEIKRVAHSSAISHLDHVIIRLARKLPTGDLQDIKKEAADDVEPLDENDLT
;
A
#
# COMPACT_ATOMS: atom_id res chain seq x y z
N MET A 1 1.43 -3.28 -31.18
CA MET A 1 0.66 -4.46 -31.63
C MET A 1 0.18 -5.36 -30.47
N ALA A 2 0.82 -5.35 -29.29
CA ALA A 2 0.42 -6.20 -28.16
C ALA A 2 -0.89 -5.79 -27.46
N ASN A 3 -1.30 -4.51 -27.46
CA ASN A 3 -2.53 -4.06 -26.79
C ASN A 3 -3.76 -4.87 -27.17
N SER A 4 -3.86 -5.31 -28.42
CA SER A 4 -5.08 -5.88 -28.98
C SER A 4 -5.50 -7.24 -28.41
N ASP A 5 -4.60 -8.03 -27.81
CA ASP A 5 -4.93 -9.42 -27.51
C ASP A 5 -5.73 -9.60 -26.22
N ALA A 6 -5.42 -8.86 -25.15
CA ALA A 6 -6.20 -8.91 -23.90
C ALA A 6 -7.60 -8.29 -24.07
N ASP A 7 -7.70 -7.15 -24.77
CA ASP A 7 -8.99 -6.52 -25.08
C ASP A 7 -9.86 -7.43 -25.96
N LYS A 8 -9.27 -8.14 -26.94
CA LYS A 8 -9.99 -9.14 -27.74
C LYS A 8 -10.51 -10.30 -26.88
N LEU A 9 -9.73 -10.78 -25.92
CA LEU A 9 -10.15 -11.84 -24.99
C LEU A 9 -11.35 -11.38 -24.16
N MET A 10 -11.31 -10.16 -23.60
CA MET A 10 -12.44 -9.56 -22.88
C MET A 10 -13.69 -9.45 -23.75
N ILE A 11 -13.58 -8.88 -24.96
CA ILE A 11 -14.71 -8.73 -25.88
C ILE A 11 -15.29 -10.09 -26.27
N LYS A 12 -14.44 -11.10 -26.49
CA LYS A 12 -14.88 -12.46 -26.81
C LYS A 12 -15.62 -13.09 -25.63
N ALA A 13 -15.11 -12.93 -24.42
CA ALA A 13 -15.75 -13.39 -23.19
C ALA A 13 -17.10 -12.69 -22.96
N ASP A 14 -17.17 -11.37 -23.09
CA ASP A 14 -18.41 -10.58 -22.94
C ASP A 14 -19.48 -11.00 -23.96
N LYS A 15 -19.07 -11.38 -25.18
CA LYS A 15 -20.01 -11.94 -26.16
C LYS A 15 -20.56 -13.28 -25.69
N LEU A 16 -19.74 -14.14 -25.09
CA LEU A 16 -20.13 -15.48 -24.62
C LEU A 16 -21.07 -15.44 -23.42
N THR A 17 -21.01 -14.39 -22.60
CA THR A 17 -21.91 -14.18 -21.46
C THR A 17 -23.23 -13.50 -21.84
N LYS A 18 -23.28 -12.80 -22.97
CA LYS A 18 -24.51 -12.14 -23.47
C LYS A 18 -25.34 -13.07 -24.34
N LEU A 19 -26.65 -13.08 -24.07
CA LEU A 19 -27.64 -13.73 -24.92
C LEU A 19 -27.78 -12.97 -26.24
N SER A 20 -28.06 -13.70 -27.31
CA SER A 20 -28.33 -13.14 -28.64
C SER A 20 -29.31 -14.03 -29.40
N PHE A 21 -29.83 -13.55 -30.52
CA PHE A 21 -30.77 -14.32 -31.37
C PHE A 21 -30.24 -15.71 -31.77
N THR A 22 -28.92 -15.89 -31.83
CA THR A 22 -28.26 -17.18 -32.13
C THR A 22 -27.65 -17.87 -30.91
N ARG A 23 -27.72 -17.27 -29.71
CA ARG A 23 -27.15 -17.81 -28.46
C ARG A 23 -28.12 -17.63 -27.30
N TRP A 24 -28.81 -18.72 -26.99
CA TRP A 24 -29.91 -18.75 -26.03
C TRP A 24 -29.44 -19.13 -24.62
N ASN A 25 -28.20 -19.58 -24.47
CA ASN A 25 -27.53 -19.87 -23.21
C ASN A 25 -26.14 -19.20 -23.17
N ALA A 26 -25.77 -18.66 -22.01
CA ALA A 26 -24.44 -18.10 -21.80
C ALA A 26 -23.41 -19.23 -21.59
N ASP A 27 -22.29 -19.17 -22.30
CA ASP A 27 -21.18 -20.10 -22.12
C ASP A 27 -20.20 -19.54 -21.07
N TRP A 28 -20.61 -19.65 -19.80
CA TRP A 28 -19.82 -19.17 -18.68
C TRP A 28 -18.49 -19.90 -18.56
N LYS A 29 -18.44 -21.20 -18.86
CA LYS A 29 -17.19 -21.98 -18.74
C LYS A 29 -16.11 -21.44 -19.67
N THR A 30 -16.43 -21.22 -20.95
CA THR A 30 -15.48 -20.65 -21.91
C THR A 30 -15.21 -19.18 -21.61
N ALA A 31 -16.22 -18.40 -21.22
CA ALA A 31 -16.06 -16.99 -20.88
C ALA A 31 -15.12 -16.78 -19.69
N THR A 32 -15.28 -17.55 -18.60
CA THR A 32 -14.43 -17.48 -17.40
C THR A 32 -12.97 -17.69 -17.75
N SER A 33 -12.65 -18.74 -18.52
CA SER A 33 -11.27 -19.01 -18.93
C SER A 33 -10.67 -17.86 -19.76
N LEU A 34 -11.49 -17.18 -20.58
CA LEU A 34 -11.05 -16.02 -21.36
C LEU A 34 -10.85 -14.78 -20.48
N TYR A 35 -11.70 -14.55 -19.47
CA TYR A 35 -11.50 -13.49 -18.49
C TYR A 35 -10.24 -13.70 -17.67
N GLU A 36 -9.96 -14.93 -17.22
CA GLU A 36 -8.74 -15.28 -16.48
C GLU A 36 -7.48 -15.01 -17.31
N GLN A 37 -7.47 -15.44 -18.58
CA GLN A 37 -6.37 -15.17 -19.50
C GLN A 37 -6.17 -13.67 -19.75
N ALA A 38 -7.27 -12.92 -19.92
CA ALA A 38 -7.22 -11.47 -20.06
C ALA A 38 -6.65 -10.80 -18.81
N ALA A 39 -7.08 -11.21 -17.62
CA ALA A 39 -6.65 -10.67 -16.34
C ALA A 39 -5.13 -10.85 -16.14
N VAL A 40 -4.60 -12.03 -16.44
CA VAL A 40 -3.15 -12.29 -16.39
C VAL A 40 -2.40 -11.43 -17.42
N ALA A 41 -2.93 -11.29 -18.63
CA ALA A 41 -2.32 -10.46 -19.67
C ALA A 41 -2.30 -8.96 -19.29
N TYR A 42 -3.35 -8.44 -18.63
CA TYR A 42 -3.38 -7.07 -18.11
C TYR A 42 -2.39 -6.86 -16.96
N ARG A 43 -2.30 -7.81 -16.02
CA ARG A 43 -1.31 -7.75 -14.92
C ARG A 43 0.12 -7.67 -15.45
N PHE A 44 0.46 -8.49 -16.45
CA PHE A 44 1.79 -8.46 -17.06
C PHE A 44 2.13 -7.08 -17.68
N ARG A 45 1.10 -6.34 -18.11
CA ARG A 45 1.24 -5.00 -18.69
C ARG A 45 1.14 -3.87 -17.66
N LYS A 46 0.94 -4.20 -16.37
CA LYS A 46 0.66 -3.25 -15.28
C LYS A 46 -0.61 -2.42 -15.49
N ASP A 47 -1.55 -2.90 -16.32
CA ASP A 47 -2.87 -2.28 -16.46
C ASP A 47 -3.79 -2.85 -15.36
N ASN A 48 -3.60 -2.34 -14.14
CA ASN A 48 -4.24 -2.87 -12.94
C ASN A 48 -5.76 -2.67 -12.94
N GLU A 49 -6.25 -1.61 -13.59
CA GLU A 49 -7.69 -1.33 -13.67
C GLU A 49 -8.41 -2.38 -14.52
N LYS A 50 -7.90 -2.65 -15.73
CA LYS A 50 -8.49 -3.70 -16.59
C LYS A 50 -8.26 -5.10 -16.04
N ALA A 51 -7.12 -5.34 -15.39
CA ALA A 51 -6.86 -6.61 -14.72
C ALA A 51 -7.91 -6.88 -13.63
N LYS A 52 -8.22 -5.88 -12.80
CA LYS A 52 -9.22 -5.96 -11.74
C LYS A 52 -10.60 -6.28 -12.31
N GLU A 53 -11.06 -5.52 -13.31
CA GLU A 53 -12.35 -5.77 -13.98
C GLU A 53 -12.42 -7.20 -14.55
N ALA A 54 -11.33 -7.68 -15.15
CA ALA A 54 -11.26 -9.03 -15.68
C ALA A 54 -11.36 -10.11 -14.59
N PHE A 55 -10.73 -9.93 -13.42
CA PHE A 55 -10.89 -10.83 -12.28
C PHE A 55 -12.29 -10.80 -11.68
N GLU A 56 -12.94 -9.63 -11.62
CA GLU A 56 -14.34 -9.53 -11.17
C GLU A 56 -15.27 -10.33 -12.08
N LYS A 57 -15.11 -10.19 -13.41
CA LYS A 57 -15.87 -10.97 -14.40
C LYS A 57 -15.54 -12.46 -14.35
N ALA A 58 -14.28 -12.83 -14.13
CA ALA A 58 -13.85 -14.22 -13.95
C ALA A 58 -14.50 -14.83 -12.69
N SER A 59 -14.51 -14.10 -11.57
CA SER A 59 -15.15 -14.54 -10.33
C SER A 59 -16.64 -14.79 -10.53
N LYS A 60 -17.37 -13.84 -11.13
CA LYS A 60 -18.77 -14.02 -11.49
C LYS A 60 -18.98 -15.25 -12.37
N GLY A 61 -18.09 -15.45 -13.34
CA GLY A 61 -18.13 -16.64 -14.19
C GLY A 61 -17.90 -17.96 -13.42
N GLN A 62 -17.00 -17.96 -12.43
CA GLN A 62 -16.79 -19.10 -11.52
C GLN A 62 -18.02 -19.39 -10.66
N GLU A 63 -18.72 -18.37 -10.17
CA GLU A 63 -20.00 -18.53 -9.46
C GLU A 63 -21.08 -19.16 -10.37
N MET A 64 -21.19 -18.69 -11.61
CA MET A 64 -22.16 -19.21 -12.58
C MET A 64 -21.90 -20.66 -12.99
N ILE A 65 -20.66 -21.15 -12.87
CA ILE A 65 -20.31 -22.56 -13.07
C ILE A 65 -20.23 -23.37 -11.77
N SER A 66 -20.73 -22.79 -10.67
CA SER A 66 -20.80 -23.42 -9.34
C SER A 66 -19.44 -23.79 -8.74
N SER A 67 -18.41 -22.96 -8.97
CA SER A 67 -17.11 -23.03 -8.26
C SER A 67 -16.89 -21.80 -7.36
N PRO A 68 -17.57 -21.71 -6.19
CA PRO A 68 -17.42 -20.59 -5.27
C PRO A 68 -16.00 -20.45 -4.71
N TRP A 69 -15.22 -21.54 -4.66
CA TRP A 69 -13.82 -21.50 -4.21
C TRP A 69 -12.91 -20.73 -5.16
N ASP A 70 -13.04 -20.99 -6.46
CA ASP A 70 -12.26 -20.27 -7.47
C ASP A 70 -12.78 -18.84 -7.65
N ALA A 71 -14.09 -18.63 -7.47
CA ALA A 71 -14.68 -17.29 -7.41
C ALA A 71 -14.07 -16.43 -6.28
N ALA A 72 -13.91 -17.01 -5.08
CA ALA A 72 -13.31 -16.33 -3.93
C ALA A 72 -11.85 -15.93 -4.20
N LYS A 73 -11.05 -16.81 -4.83
CA LYS A 73 -9.67 -16.50 -5.20
C LYS A 73 -9.56 -15.37 -6.22
N HIS A 74 -10.48 -15.31 -7.17
CA HIS A 74 -10.54 -14.20 -8.12
C HIS A 74 -10.95 -12.89 -7.45
N MET A 75 -11.85 -12.93 -6.45
CA MET A 75 -12.14 -11.76 -5.61
C MET A 75 -10.91 -11.29 -4.82
N GLU A 76 -10.13 -12.21 -4.23
CA GLU A 76 -8.87 -11.83 -3.57
C GLU A 76 -7.84 -11.25 -4.55
N SER A 77 -7.82 -11.73 -5.79
CA SER A 77 -6.96 -11.18 -6.85
C SER A 77 -7.41 -9.78 -7.27
N ALA A 78 -8.72 -9.54 -7.38
CA ALA A 78 -9.27 -8.21 -7.61
C ALA A 78 -8.98 -7.27 -6.43
N ALA A 79 -9.09 -7.75 -5.18
CA ALA A 79 -8.72 -6.99 -3.98
C ALA A 79 -7.23 -6.58 -3.99
N GLY A 80 -6.33 -7.47 -4.40
CA GLY A 80 -4.91 -7.16 -4.56
C GLY A 80 -4.65 -6.05 -5.59
N LEU A 81 -5.38 -6.04 -6.71
CA LEU A 81 -5.25 -5.01 -7.74
C LEU A 81 -5.90 -3.69 -7.35
N ALA A 82 -7.06 -3.73 -6.69
CA ALA A 82 -7.69 -2.55 -6.11
C ALA A 82 -6.78 -1.90 -5.06
N LYS A 83 -6.03 -2.71 -4.29
CA LYS A 83 -4.98 -2.26 -3.38
C LYS A 83 -3.85 -1.54 -4.13
N GLU A 84 -3.33 -2.10 -5.21
CA GLU A 84 -2.30 -1.45 -6.03
C GLU A 84 -2.78 -0.13 -6.66
N LEU A 85 -4.08 0.03 -6.88
CA LEU A 85 -4.72 1.25 -7.39
C LEU A 85 -5.12 2.27 -6.30
N GLY A 86 -4.90 1.96 -5.02
CA GLY A 86 -5.32 2.80 -3.89
C GLY A 86 -6.84 2.88 -3.67
N ARG A 87 -7.63 1.96 -4.21
CA ARG A 87 -9.10 1.96 -4.14
C ARG A 87 -9.62 1.12 -2.98
N TRP A 88 -9.41 1.61 -1.77
CA TRP A 88 -9.64 0.85 -0.55
C TRP A 88 -11.09 0.46 -0.26
N ASN A 89 -12.07 1.26 -0.70
CA ASN A 89 -13.48 0.90 -0.60
C ASN A 89 -13.75 -0.40 -1.38
N GLU A 90 -13.19 -0.52 -2.58
CA GLU A 90 -13.31 -1.73 -3.39
C GLU A 90 -12.56 -2.92 -2.77
N VAL A 91 -11.39 -2.69 -2.15
CA VAL A 91 -10.64 -3.74 -1.43
C VAL A 91 -11.49 -4.38 -0.32
N SER A 92 -12.18 -3.55 0.47
CA SER A 92 -13.08 -3.98 1.53
C SER A 92 -14.22 -4.84 0.98
N ASP A 93 -14.87 -4.35 -0.08
CA ASP A 93 -15.98 -5.06 -0.73
C ASP A 93 -15.55 -6.40 -1.33
N PHE A 94 -14.38 -6.45 -1.97
CA PHE A 94 -13.84 -7.69 -2.53
C PHE A 94 -13.45 -8.71 -1.45
N TYR A 95 -12.81 -8.31 -0.34
CA TYR A 95 -12.50 -9.24 0.75
C TYR A 95 -13.75 -9.73 1.48
N ARG A 96 -14.76 -8.87 1.65
CA ARG A 96 -16.07 -9.27 2.18
C ARG A 96 -16.72 -10.30 1.27
N ARG A 97 -16.74 -10.07 -0.05
CA ARG A 97 -17.29 -11.01 -1.03
C ARG A 97 -16.51 -12.32 -1.06
N ALA A 98 -15.18 -12.28 -1.02
CA ALA A 98 -14.34 -13.48 -0.94
C ALA A 98 -14.66 -14.32 0.30
N SER A 99 -14.88 -13.67 1.46
CA SER A 99 -15.26 -14.37 2.69
C SER A 99 -16.62 -15.06 2.60
N GLU A 100 -17.62 -14.39 2.02
CA GLU A 100 -18.95 -14.98 1.78
C GLU A 100 -18.83 -16.25 0.94
N LEU A 101 -18.08 -16.19 -0.16
CA LEU A 101 -17.84 -17.32 -1.06
C LEU A 101 -17.05 -18.45 -0.37
N TYR A 102 -16.05 -18.13 0.45
CA TYR A 102 -15.34 -19.15 1.25
C TYR A 102 -16.24 -19.83 2.28
N ARG A 103 -17.18 -19.09 2.87
CA ARG A 103 -18.19 -19.65 3.79
C ARG A 103 -19.17 -20.56 3.07
N GLU A 104 -19.60 -20.21 1.86
CA GLU A 104 -20.43 -21.08 1.00
C GLU A 104 -19.73 -22.41 0.67
N CYS A 105 -18.39 -22.40 0.56
CA CYS A 105 -17.59 -23.61 0.38
C CYS A 105 -17.40 -24.44 1.67
N GLY A 106 -17.92 -24.00 2.81
CA GLY A 106 -17.64 -24.60 4.12
C GLY A 106 -16.19 -24.38 4.60
N ARG A 107 -15.47 -23.40 4.06
CA ARG A 107 -14.06 -23.11 4.36
C ARG A 107 -13.97 -21.94 5.34
N ALA A 108 -14.22 -22.23 6.62
CA ALA A 108 -14.24 -21.22 7.68
C ALA A 108 -12.91 -20.48 7.87
N GLN A 109 -11.77 -21.17 7.72
CA GLN A 109 -10.45 -20.54 7.92
C GLN A 109 -10.14 -19.46 6.85
N PRO A 110 -10.18 -19.76 5.53
CA PRO A 110 -10.03 -18.71 4.51
C PRO A 110 -11.06 -17.59 4.61
N ALA A 111 -12.31 -17.90 4.97
CA ALA A 111 -13.34 -16.89 5.19
C ALA A 111 -12.97 -15.92 6.33
N SER A 112 -12.49 -16.46 7.45
CA SER A 112 -12.01 -15.68 8.59
C SER A 112 -10.79 -14.83 8.23
N ASP A 113 -9.82 -15.39 7.50
CA ASP A 113 -8.60 -14.69 7.12
C ASP A 113 -8.90 -13.50 6.17
N ALA A 114 -9.87 -13.65 5.26
CA ALA A 114 -10.31 -12.57 4.39
C ALA A 114 -10.99 -11.43 5.19
N LEU A 115 -11.90 -11.75 6.11
CA LEU A 115 -12.57 -10.75 6.96
C LEU A 115 -11.63 -10.06 7.95
N ALA A 116 -10.69 -10.79 8.54
CA ALA A 116 -9.76 -10.24 9.53
C ALA A 116 -8.90 -9.11 8.95
N LYS A 117 -8.59 -9.16 7.65
CA LYS A 117 -7.81 -8.11 6.96
C LYS A 117 -8.61 -6.82 6.77
N ASP A 118 -9.92 -6.92 6.53
CA ASP A 118 -10.83 -5.79 6.36
C ASP A 118 -11.23 -5.17 7.71
N GLU A 119 -11.71 -6.01 8.62
CA GLU A 119 -12.36 -5.56 9.85
C GLU A 119 -11.37 -4.96 10.86
N ALA A 120 -10.17 -5.52 10.98
CA ALA A 120 -9.16 -4.98 11.91
C ALA A 120 -8.78 -3.54 11.55
N VAL A 121 -8.59 -3.27 10.26
CA VAL A 121 -8.26 -1.93 9.77
C VAL A 121 -9.40 -0.94 10.03
N ARG A 122 -10.64 -1.35 9.70
CA ARG A 122 -11.82 -0.50 9.87
C ARG A 122 -12.03 -0.11 11.32
N LEU A 123 -12.01 -1.09 12.23
CA LEU A 123 -12.22 -0.87 13.66
C LEU A 123 -11.14 0.02 14.28
N TYR A 124 -9.86 -0.15 13.92
CA TYR A 124 -8.81 0.72 14.44
C TYR A 124 -8.92 2.15 13.92
N THR A 125 -9.32 2.33 12.66
CA THR A 125 -9.51 3.66 12.06
C THR A 125 -10.66 4.40 12.74
N GLU A 126 -11.81 3.75 12.87
CA GLU A 126 -12.99 4.29 13.54
C GLU A 126 -12.70 4.61 15.02
N ALA A 127 -12.00 3.72 15.73
CA ALA A 127 -11.61 3.96 17.12
C ALA A 127 -10.66 5.17 17.27
N CYS A 128 -9.76 5.40 16.32
CA CYS A 128 -8.90 6.60 16.32
C CYS A 128 -9.74 7.86 16.09
N GLU A 129 -10.64 7.84 15.12
CA GLU A 129 -11.52 8.97 14.78
C GLU A 129 -12.41 9.37 15.96
N ILE A 130 -13.05 8.40 16.63
CA ILE A 130 -13.87 8.68 17.83
C ILE A 130 -13.05 9.39 18.93
N LEU A 131 -11.81 8.98 19.15
CA LEU A 131 -10.96 9.60 20.17
C LEU A 131 -10.45 10.98 19.75
N GLU A 132 -10.22 11.21 18.46
CA GLU A 132 -9.89 12.53 17.93
C GLU A 132 -11.07 13.50 18.03
N GLU A 133 -12.29 13.06 17.71
CA GLU A 133 -13.51 13.85 17.85
C GLU A 133 -13.79 14.23 19.31
N ASP A 134 -13.51 13.30 20.24
CA ASP A 134 -13.63 13.52 21.69
C ASP A 134 -12.50 14.37 22.30
N GLY A 135 -11.47 14.76 21.52
CA GLY A 135 -10.29 15.49 22.02
C GLY A 135 -9.45 14.68 23.03
N LYS A 136 -9.44 13.35 22.89
CA LYS A 136 -8.70 12.40 23.72
C LYS A 136 -7.49 11.85 22.95
N GLU A 137 -6.75 12.71 22.25
CA GLU A 137 -5.68 12.32 21.34
C GLU A 137 -4.61 11.44 22.00
N GLN A 138 -4.27 11.69 23.27
CA GLN A 138 -3.29 10.87 23.99
C GLN A 138 -3.71 9.40 24.12
N MET A 139 -5.02 9.13 24.23
CA MET A 139 -5.55 7.75 24.28
C MET A 139 -5.47 7.07 22.91
N ALA A 140 -5.44 7.83 21.82
CA ALA A 140 -5.34 7.31 20.47
C ALA A 140 -3.92 6.84 20.11
N PHE A 141 -2.89 7.17 20.90
CA PHE A 141 -1.49 6.87 20.51
C PHE A 141 -1.23 5.39 20.31
N ASP A 142 -1.69 4.54 21.23
CA ASP A 142 -1.48 3.10 21.13
C ASP A 142 -2.35 2.48 20.03
N LEU A 143 -3.51 3.07 19.74
CA LEU A 143 -4.34 2.68 18.60
C LEU A 143 -3.65 3.02 17.28
N TYR A 144 -3.04 4.21 17.15
CA TYR A 144 -2.25 4.58 15.97
C TYR A 144 -1.10 3.61 15.71
N ARG A 145 -0.31 3.29 16.75
CA ARG A 145 0.80 2.33 16.64
C ARG A 145 0.32 0.94 16.26
N THR A 146 -0.80 0.50 16.85
CA THR A 146 -1.37 -0.82 16.57
C THR A 146 -1.94 -0.89 15.16
N ALA A 147 -2.67 0.13 14.71
CA ALA A 147 -3.17 0.26 13.36
C ALA A 147 -2.03 0.26 12.34
N ALA A 148 -1.00 1.10 12.54
CA ALA A 148 0.17 1.14 11.67
C ALA A 148 0.88 -0.24 11.59
N SER A 149 1.01 -0.95 12.71
CA SER A 149 1.55 -2.32 12.76
C SER A 149 0.70 -3.31 11.95
N VAL A 150 -0.64 -3.21 12.01
CA VAL A 150 -1.55 -4.00 11.19
C VAL A 150 -1.37 -3.65 9.71
N TYR A 151 -1.35 -2.37 9.35
CA TYR A 151 -1.12 -1.92 7.97
C TYR A 151 0.23 -2.42 7.42
N VAL A 152 1.31 -2.37 8.19
CA VAL A 152 2.61 -2.94 7.78
C VAL A 152 2.51 -4.45 7.52
N LYS A 153 1.81 -5.21 8.37
CA LYS A 153 1.61 -6.65 8.17
C LYS A 153 0.76 -6.96 6.93
N LEU A 154 -0.16 -6.06 6.58
CA LEU A 154 -0.96 -6.13 5.36
C LEU A 154 -0.24 -5.55 4.14
N GLU A 155 1.03 -5.16 4.28
CA GLU A 155 1.85 -4.52 3.25
C GLU A 155 1.19 -3.25 2.68
N ARG A 156 0.48 -2.50 3.53
CA ARG A 156 -0.17 -1.21 3.26
C ARG A 156 0.71 -0.08 3.81
N TYR A 157 1.88 0.12 3.20
CA TYR A 157 2.90 1.02 3.74
C TYR A 157 2.47 2.49 3.75
N THR A 158 1.80 2.97 2.72
CA THR A 158 1.28 4.36 2.66
C THR A 158 0.29 4.65 3.79
N ASP A 159 -0.63 3.72 4.07
CA ASP A 159 -1.57 3.87 5.19
C ASP A 159 -0.85 3.79 6.54
N ALA A 160 0.12 2.87 6.69
CA ALA A 160 0.93 2.78 7.90
C ALA A 160 1.68 4.09 8.18
N ALA A 161 2.30 4.68 7.16
CA ALA A 161 2.97 5.97 7.26
C ALA A 161 1.98 7.08 7.62
N THR A 162 0.79 7.09 7.00
CA THR A 162 -0.28 8.05 7.30
C THR A 162 -0.73 7.96 8.77
N PHE A 163 -0.86 6.76 9.33
CA PHE A 163 -1.19 6.57 10.75
C PHE A 163 -0.07 7.04 11.68
N HIS A 164 1.20 6.90 11.29
CA HIS A 164 2.31 7.51 12.02
C HIS A 164 2.33 9.04 11.90
N LEU A 165 1.96 9.62 10.76
CA LEU A 165 1.81 11.07 10.63
C LEU A 165 0.67 11.61 11.51
N ARG A 166 -0.49 10.94 11.52
CA ARG A 166 -1.61 11.24 12.45
C ARG A 166 -1.18 11.15 13.90
N LEU A 167 -0.42 10.11 14.28
CA LEU A 167 0.18 10.01 15.60
C LEU A 167 1.08 11.21 15.91
N GLY A 168 1.87 11.68 14.96
CA GLY A 168 2.72 12.86 15.13
C GLY A 168 1.92 14.13 15.42
N VAL A 169 0.83 14.36 14.66
CA VAL A 169 -0.09 15.50 14.88
C VAL A 169 -0.83 15.38 16.22
N ALA A 170 -1.30 14.19 16.57
CA ALA A 170 -1.89 13.92 17.88
C ALA A 170 -0.90 14.16 19.03
N ALA A 171 0.36 13.77 18.85
CA ALA A 171 1.43 14.00 19.80
C ALA A 171 1.78 15.47 19.99
N ASP A 172 1.74 16.26 18.91
CA ASP A 172 1.92 17.72 18.96
C ASP A 172 0.87 18.38 19.86
N LYS A 173 -0.41 18.05 19.65
CA LYS A 173 -1.53 18.56 20.47
C LYS A 173 -1.38 18.24 21.96
N CYS A 174 -0.75 17.11 22.29
CA CYS A 174 -0.48 16.71 23.67
C CYS A 174 0.87 17.19 24.22
N ASN A 175 1.63 18.01 23.46
CA ASN A 175 3.01 18.43 23.77
C ASN A 175 3.98 17.23 24.00
N ALA A 176 3.70 16.10 23.36
CA ALA A 176 4.48 14.87 23.47
C ALA A 176 5.59 14.79 22.42
N VAL A 177 6.53 15.74 22.46
CA VAL A 177 7.60 15.95 21.46
C VAL A 177 8.37 14.67 21.11
N ASN A 178 8.74 13.87 22.11
CA ASN A 178 9.45 12.60 21.86
C ASN A 178 8.63 11.60 21.02
N SER A 179 7.31 11.54 21.24
CA SER A 179 6.42 10.66 20.47
C SER A 179 6.23 11.20 19.06
N GLN A 180 6.08 12.51 18.92
CA GLN A 180 5.97 13.21 17.64
C GLN A 180 7.18 12.94 16.74
N CYS A 181 8.39 13.16 17.25
CA CYS A 181 9.61 13.00 16.46
C CYS A 181 9.84 11.54 16.02
N LYS A 182 9.57 10.58 16.92
CA LYS A 182 9.63 9.15 16.59
C LYS A 182 8.60 8.77 15.53
N ALA A 183 7.41 9.34 15.60
CA ALA A 183 6.34 9.07 14.64
C ALA A 183 6.70 9.57 13.23
N TYR A 184 7.27 10.77 13.11
CA TYR A 184 7.74 11.30 11.83
C TYR A 184 8.89 10.49 11.24
N LEU A 185 9.91 10.14 12.03
CA LEU A 185 10.98 9.25 11.57
C LEU A 185 10.43 7.89 11.12
N SER A 186 9.43 7.36 11.83
CA SER A 186 8.79 6.08 11.45
C SER A 186 8.09 6.18 10.09
N ALA A 187 7.38 7.27 9.81
CA ALA A 187 6.73 7.49 8.52
C ALA A 187 7.75 7.54 7.36
N ILE A 188 8.86 8.25 7.53
CA ILE A 188 9.95 8.33 6.53
C ILE A 188 10.55 6.95 6.26
N ILE A 189 10.86 6.18 7.30
CA ILE A 189 11.39 4.81 7.16
C ILE A 189 10.41 3.90 6.41
N ILE A 190 9.10 4.04 6.67
CA ILE A 190 8.07 3.24 5.97
C ILE A 190 8.05 3.56 4.47
N TYR A 191 8.13 4.84 4.08
CA TYR A 191 8.18 5.21 2.65
C TYR A 191 9.44 4.70 1.95
N LEU A 192 10.60 4.80 2.61
CA LEU A 192 11.85 4.22 2.08
C LEU A 192 11.75 2.71 1.92
N TYR A 193 11.16 2.01 2.89
CA TYR A 193 10.91 0.58 2.80
C TYR A 193 9.97 0.22 1.62
N ALA A 194 8.99 1.09 1.34
CA ALA A 194 8.04 0.93 0.26
C ALA A 194 8.61 1.26 -1.14
N HIS A 195 9.92 1.54 -1.24
CA HIS A 195 10.60 1.96 -2.46
C HIS A 195 10.11 3.31 -3.02
N ASP A 196 9.50 4.14 -2.18
CA ASP A 196 8.96 5.43 -2.57
C ASP A 196 9.83 6.55 -2.00
N PHE A 197 11.00 6.74 -2.63
CA PHE A 197 11.99 7.72 -2.18
C PHE A 197 11.46 9.16 -2.29
N GLN A 198 10.75 9.48 -3.38
CA GLN A 198 10.15 10.81 -3.58
C GLN A 198 9.16 11.16 -2.46
N GLN A 199 8.27 10.23 -2.10
CA GLN A 199 7.32 10.46 -1.01
C GLN A 199 8.02 10.51 0.36
N ALA A 200 9.11 9.75 0.56
CA ALA A 200 9.93 9.85 1.77
C ALA A 200 10.57 11.24 1.91
N GLN A 201 11.15 11.78 0.83
CA GLN A 201 11.77 13.11 0.81
C GLN A 201 10.73 14.21 1.05
N LYS A 202 9.56 14.10 0.40
CA LYS A 202 8.44 15.02 0.65
C LYS A 202 7.99 14.99 2.11
N CYS A 203 7.79 13.79 2.66
CA CYS A 203 7.44 13.61 4.06
C CYS A 203 8.48 14.25 4.99
N TYR A 204 9.77 14.10 4.68
CA TYR A 204 10.85 14.73 5.44
C TYR A 204 10.82 16.25 5.38
N ASN A 205 10.64 16.82 4.19
CA ASN A 205 10.59 18.27 3.98
C ASN A 205 9.43 18.91 4.76
N ASP A 206 8.25 18.25 4.75
CA ASP A 206 7.07 18.67 5.51
C ASP A 206 7.31 18.58 7.02
N CYS A 207 7.85 17.44 7.51
CA CYS A 207 8.15 17.26 8.93
C CYS A 207 9.24 18.22 9.44
N SER A 208 10.22 18.59 8.60
CA SER A 208 11.30 19.51 8.94
C SER A 208 10.85 20.96 9.13
N GLN A 209 9.62 21.31 8.71
CA GLN A 209 9.02 22.61 9.04
C GLN A 209 8.63 22.72 10.52
N ILE A 210 8.59 21.59 11.24
CA ILE A 210 8.21 21.54 12.64
C ILE A 210 9.49 21.67 13.48
N GLU A 211 9.62 22.77 14.23
CA GLU A 211 10.80 23.10 15.03
C GLU A 211 11.20 21.98 16.00
N ALA A 212 10.21 21.32 16.61
CA ALA A 212 10.42 20.21 17.52
C ALA A 212 11.12 19.01 16.84
N PHE A 213 10.75 18.71 15.59
CA PHE A 213 11.39 17.66 14.81
C PHE A 213 12.75 18.11 14.30
N LEU A 214 12.86 19.33 13.75
CA LEU A 214 14.10 19.87 13.20
C LEU A 214 15.27 19.79 14.20
N ASN A 215 15.01 20.06 15.48
CA ASN A 215 16.01 20.05 16.54
C ASN A 215 16.22 18.66 17.19
N SER A 216 15.61 17.60 16.66
CA SER A 216 15.65 16.26 17.25
C SER A 216 16.75 15.35 16.68
N ASP A 217 17.18 14.36 17.47
CA ASP A 217 18.04 13.26 17.00
C ASP A 217 17.39 12.48 15.84
N GLN A 218 16.05 12.44 15.80
CA GLN A 218 15.28 11.78 14.76
C GLN A 218 15.43 12.48 13.40
N ASN A 219 15.45 13.82 13.37
CA ASN A 219 15.77 14.57 12.15
C ASN A 219 17.20 14.28 11.67
N GLY A 220 18.18 14.30 12.58
CA GLY A 220 19.56 13.96 12.25
C GLY A 220 19.71 12.54 11.68
N CYS A 221 18.90 11.59 12.16
CA CYS A 221 18.83 10.24 11.61
C CYS A 221 18.16 10.20 10.24
N ALA A 222 17.02 10.89 10.06
CA ALA A 222 16.29 10.94 8.80
C ALA A 222 17.14 11.54 7.68
N MET A 223 17.80 12.68 7.95
CA MET A 223 18.68 13.36 7.01
C MET A 223 19.83 12.45 6.55
N LYS A 224 20.54 11.78 7.48
CA LYS A 224 21.61 10.84 7.12
C LYS A 224 21.10 9.67 6.27
N LEU A 225 19.90 9.18 6.57
CA LEU A 225 19.31 8.08 5.82
C LEU A 225 19.00 8.53 4.39
N LEU A 226 18.34 9.68 4.21
CA LEU A 226 17.99 10.22 2.89
C LEU A 226 19.23 10.54 2.04
N SER A 227 20.23 11.24 2.60
CA SER A 227 21.48 11.53 1.88
C SER A 227 22.22 10.25 1.46
N ALA A 228 22.22 9.21 2.29
CA ALA A 228 22.83 7.93 1.91
C ALA A 228 22.07 7.23 0.76
N TYR A 229 20.74 7.41 0.67
CA TYR A 229 19.96 6.96 -0.49
C TYR A 229 20.27 7.76 -1.76
N GLU A 230 20.38 9.08 -1.67
CA GLU A 230 20.77 9.97 -2.78
C GLU A 230 22.17 9.65 -3.31
N GLU A 231 23.12 9.37 -2.42
CA GLU A 231 24.50 9.02 -2.77
C GLU A 231 24.64 7.57 -3.28
N GLY A 232 23.63 6.73 -3.01
CA GLY A 232 23.64 5.29 -3.28
C GLY A 232 24.57 4.50 -2.34
N ASP A 233 24.83 5.00 -1.13
CA ASP A 233 25.71 4.36 -0.15
C ASP A 233 24.94 3.32 0.70
N ALA A 234 24.96 2.07 0.22
CA ALA A 234 24.31 0.95 0.88
C ALA A 234 24.87 0.62 2.29
N GLU A 235 26.16 0.91 2.55
CA GLU A 235 26.78 0.59 3.84
C GLU A 235 26.43 1.63 4.89
N GLU A 236 26.38 2.90 4.50
CA GLU A 236 25.89 3.97 5.37
C GLU A 236 24.41 3.77 5.72
N ILE A 237 23.56 3.39 4.76
CA ILE A 237 22.14 3.07 5.04
C ILE A 237 22.03 1.97 6.12
N LYS A 238 22.78 0.88 5.98
CA LYS A 238 22.78 -0.21 6.97
C LYS A 238 23.30 0.26 8.33
N ARG A 239 24.31 1.12 8.36
CA ARG A 239 24.86 1.68 9.61
C ARG A 239 23.84 2.56 10.32
N VAL A 240 23.19 3.48 9.59
CA VAL A 240 22.15 4.37 10.13
C VAL A 240 20.94 3.57 10.62
N ALA A 241 20.55 2.52 9.89
CA ALA A 241 19.48 1.58 10.28
C ALA A 241 19.68 0.91 11.65
N HIS A 242 20.92 0.87 12.16
CA HIS A 242 21.27 0.32 13.48
C HIS A 242 21.53 1.40 14.54
N SER A 243 21.29 2.67 14.23
CA SER A 243 21.47 3.77 15.19
C SER A 243 20.54 3.67 16.40
N SER A 244 20.90 4.37 17.47
CA SER A 244 20.07 4.49 18.67
C SER A 244 18.72 5.16 18.38
N ALA A 245 18.68 6.14 17.47
CA ALA A 245 17.44 6.83 17.08
C ALA A 245 16.39 5.84 16.53
N ILE A 246 16.83 4.86 15.74
CA ILE A 246 15.96 3.81 15.20
C ILE A 246 15.68 2.72 16.24
N SER A 247 16.68 2.34 17.04
CA SER A 247 16.53 1.28 18.04
C SER A 247 15.50 1.56 19.14
N HIS A 248 15.08 2.82 19.30
CA HIS A 248 14.03 3.23 20.25
C HIS A 248 12.65 3.48 19.59
N LEU A 249 12.47 3.10 18.33
CA LEU A 249 11.18 3.12 17.63
C LEU A 249 10.35 1.87 17.95
N ASP A 250 9.12 1.81 17.43
CA ASP A 250 8.28 0.63 17.55
C ASP A 250 8.94 -0.58 16.86
N HIS A 251 8.79 -1.76 17.45
CA HIS A 251 9.48 -2.98 17.01
C HIS A 251 9.25 -3.33 15.52
N VAL A 252 8.06 -3.02 14.99
CA VAL A 252 7.75 -3.21 13.57
C VAL A 252 8.60 -2.30 12.69
N ILE A 253 8.77 -1.03 13.07
CA ILE A 253 9.56 -0.04 12.34
C ILE A 253 11.05 -0.38 12.39
N ILE A 254 11.52 -0.80 13.57
CA ILE A 254 12.89 -1.32 13.73
C ILE A 254 13.16 -2.45 12.72
N ARG A 255 12.21 -3.37 12.56
CA ARG A 255 12.37 -4.49 11.62
C ARG A 255 12.39 -4.02 10.16
N LEU A 256 11.59 -3.02 9.80
CA LEU A 256 11.62 -2.43 8.46
C LEU A 256 12.95 -1.72 8.20
N ALA A 257 13.40 -0.88 9.14
CA ALA A 257 14.66 -0.15 9.04
C ALA A 257 15.86 -1.10 8.83
N ARG A 258 15.91 -2.22 9.57
CA ARG A 258 16.98 -3.22 9.45
C ARG A 258 17.01 -3.96 8.11
N LYS A 259 15.96 -3.86 7.30
CA LYS A 259 15.91 -4.44 5.95
C LYS A 259 16.34 -3.46 4.87
N LEU A 260 16.56 -2.19 5.20
CA LEU A 260 17.11 -1.20 4.27
C LEU A 260 18.59 -1.55 3.96
N PRO A 261 19.10 -1.24 2.75
CA PRO A 261 18.43 -0.53 1.67
C PRO A 261 17.40 -1.38 0.91
N THR A 262 16.34 -0.73 0.46
CA THR A 262 15.26 -1.32 -0.34
C THR A 262 15.02 -0.45 -1.57
N GLY A 263 14.98 -1.05 -2.77
CA GLY A 263 14.76 -0.34 -4.04
C GLY A 263 16.04 -0.30 -4.88
N ASP A 264 15.97 0.33 -6.05
CA ASP A 264 17.16 0.51 -6.90
C ASP A 264 17.88 1.82 -6.54
N LEU A 265 18.95 1.70 -5.77
CA LEU A 265 19.76 2.84 -5.32
C LEU A 265 20.44 3.57 -6.49
N GLN A 266 20.70 2.90 -7.61
CA GLN A 266 21.34 3.55 -8.76
C GLN A 266 20.36 4.44 -9.51
N ASP A 267 19.10 4.04 -9.57
CA ASP A 267 18.06 4.86 -10.19
C ASP A 267 17.75 6.08 -9.32
N ILE A 268 17.63 5.90 -8.00
CA ILE A 268 17.46 7.01 -7.04
C ILE A 268 18.61 8.02 -7.16
N LYS A 269 19.86 7.53 -7.23
CA LYS A 269 21.04 8.39 -7.39
C LYS A 269 21.03 9.19 -8.69
N LYS A 270 20.58 8.60 -9.79
CA LYS A 270 20.47 9.30 -11.08
C LYS A 270 19.38 10.36 -11.03
N GLU A 271 18.21 10.03 -10.49
CA GLU A 271 17.11 10.98 -10.32
C GLU A 271 17.56 12.18 -9.46
N ALA A 272 18.27 11.94 -8.36
CA ALA A 272 18.82 13.00 -7.52
C ALA A 272 19.90 13.84 -8.23
N ALA A 273 20.67 13.26 -9.16
CA ALA A 273 21.66 13.99 -9.94
C ALA A 273 21.03 14.86 -11.05
N ASP A 274 19.89 14.44 -11.60
CA ASP A 274 19.15 15.18 -12.63
C ASP A 274 18.36 16.37 -12.04
N ASP A 275 17.97 16.31 -10.77
CA ASP A 275 17.33 17.43 -10.04
C ASP A 275 18.30 18.59 -9.69
N VAL A 276 19.61 18.37 -9.82
CA VAL A 276 20.64 19.42 -9.69
C VAL A 276 20.89 20.01 -11.08
N GLU A 277 20.01 20.91 -11.54
CA GLU A 277 20.29 21.74 -12.72
C GLU A 277 21.67 22.42 -12.56
N PRO A 278 22.54 22.37 -13.58
CA PRO A 278 23.82 23.07 -13.52
C PRO A 278 23.51 24.56 -13.41
N LEU A 279 23.95 25.17 -12.29
CA LEU A 279 23.91 26.62 -12.08
C LEU A 279 24.44 27.30 -13.35
N ASP A 280 23.56 28.02 -14.05
CA ASP A 280 23.92 28.78 -15.25
C ASP A 280 24.92 29.87 -14.83
N GLU A 281 26.19 29.68 -15.17
CA GLU A 281 27.28 30.63 -14.90
C GLU A 281 27.06 31.99 -15.59
N ASN A 282 25.99 32.17 -16.39
CA ASN A 282 25.66 33.43 -17.05
C ASN A 282 24.78 34.41 -16.25
N ASP A 283 24.31 34.06 -15.05
CA ASP A 283 23.48 34.96 -14.23
C ASP A 283 24.30 35.94 -13.35
N LEU A 284 25.62 36.05 -13.56
CA LEU A 284 26.52 36.94 -12.83
C LEU A 284 27.18 38.04 -13.68
N THR A 285 26.59 38.43 -14.82
CA THR A 285 27.06 39.59 -15.61
C THR A 285 26.11 40.77 -15.61
#